data_AF-A0A225WWD0-F1
#
_entry.id   AF-A0A225WWD0-F1
#
_cell.length_a   1.000
_cell.length_b   1.000
_cell.length_c   1.000
_cell.angle_alpha   90.00
_cell.angle_beta   90.00
_cell.angle_gamma   90.00
#
_symmetry.space_group_name_H-M   'P 1'
#
loop_
_entity.id
_entity.type
_entity.pdbx_description
1 polymer ?
#
loop_
_entity_poly.entity_id
_entity_poly.type
_entity_poly.pdbx_seq_one_letter_code
_entity_poly.pdbx_strand_id
1 'polypeptide(L)'
;MLVIKPFNYVLALLALRSVSAIANNCTSWSERFQADLEGVCVCSEATCDTVSNGHLHLSGNEAGVFSTSKTGDRLTFSTVEMQTSANDAADFVIDTTTTYQSIIGFGGAFTDASAINLYLLDSGLQEKLVDAYFGDDGLQYTIGRIPIGSTDFSLTIYSYNDVEGDLAMENFSIDMDKTKKIPFIQRAMAKSSRGMKMYGSSWAPPAWMTTENTTINCAVQGYPGGEYWEALALYYSNFVSSYEDQNIPIWAITTQNEPTQQFSFKYWQSLRFNVTTERDFIKRDLGPIMKENHPDLKIIMMDDQKDLLLDWDATLLDADSAQYVSGAGVHWYKDLDFLVDTAGNFDDLETFHKSYPDLFILATEACEGYLIDGIVTGAGPTLQNPTFAWQRAQIYARDIIGDLAHYASGWTDWNLVLNTTGGPTWIDNLVDSPILIDEEGGAEFYKQPMYYAMGHFSKFLPPDSVRVALTASSTLTKVDSVAFLTPDNQVVLILSNRDSSAHDVTLSLSSQQLSTSVTLDALSIKTIVIGEVAGNSSSSNSTGSASSEIEISTLLATPDTPSSASTSTSTSTAASSTSEPTTPDHNSC
;
A
#
# COMPACT_ATOMS: atom_id res chain seq x y z
N MET A 1 -23.84 -58.96 -51.40
CA MET A 1 -23.24 -59.64 -50.23
C MET A 1 -23.63 -58.84 -48.99
N LEU A 2 -23.02 -59.05 -47.82
CA LEU A 2 -23.56 -58.62 -46.52
C LEU A 2 -23.64 -57.10 -46.28
N VAL A 3 -24.48 -56.77 -45.28
CA VAL A 3 -24.73 -55.46 -44.65
C VAL A 3 -23.59 -55.09 -43.68
N ILE A 4 -23.28 -53.79 -43.50
CA ILE A 4 -23.08 -53.08 -42.21
C ILE A 4 -22.79 -51.57 -42.44
N LYS A 5 -22.94 -50.76 -41.39
CA LYS A 5 -23.15 -49.29 -41.40
C LYS A 5 -21.85 -48.45 -41.39
N PRO A 6 -21.91 -47.15 -41.78
CA PRO A 6 -20.96 -46.15 -41.32
C PRO A 6 -21.14 -45.86 -39.81
N PHE A 7 -20.13 -45.27 -39.16
CA PHE A 7 -20.17 -44.95 -37.73
C PHE A 7 -19.94 -43.46 -37.44
N ASN A 8 -20.85 -42.92 -36.65
CA ASN A 8 -20.95 -41.62 -36.00
C ASN A 8 -19.66 -40.80 -35.80
N TYR A 9 -19.71 -39.50 -36.17
CA TYR A 9 -19.13 -38.43 -35.36
C TYR A 9 -20.23 -37.85 -34.45
N VAL A 10 -19.97 -37.71 -33.15
CA VAL A 10 -20.91 -37.16 -32.15
C VAL A 10 -20.13 -36.29 -31.17
N LEU A 11 -20.68 -35.10 -30.91
CA LEU A 11 -20.35 -34.10 -29.86
C LEU A 11 -18.95 -34.18 -29.23
N ALA A 12 -18.08 -33.24 -29.63
CA ALA A 12 -17.15 -32.64 -28.68
C ALA A 12 -17.90 -31.57 -27.87
N LEU A 13 -18.16 -31.82 -26.58
CA LEU A 13 -18.70 -30.81 -25.68
C LEU A 13 -17.63 -29.78 -25.32
N LEU A 14 -18.02 -28.49 -25.26
CA LEU A 14 -17.22 -27.50 -24.54
C LEU A 14 -17.27 -27.85 -23.05
N ALA A 15 -16.16 -28.37 -22.54
CA ALA A 15 -15.86 -28.35 -21.12
C ALA A 15 -14.88 -27.19 -20.87
N LEU A 16 -15.42 -25.98 -20.66
CA LEU A 16 -14.69 -24.99 -19.87
C LEU A 16 -14.57 -25.60 -18.47
N ARG A 17 -13.40 -26.16 -18.17
CA ARG A 17 -13.02 -26.41 -16.78
C ARG A 17 -12.71 -25.05 -16.18
N SER A 18 -13.61 -24.56 -15.33
CA SER A 18 -13.22 -23.62 -14.28
C SER A 18 -12.09 -24.27 -13.50
N VAL A 19 -10.86 -23.76 -13.69
CA VAL A 19 -9.75 -24.10 -12.80
C VAL A 19 -9.95 -23.23 -11.57
N SER A 20 -10.88 -23.64 -10.71
CA SER A 20 -10.90 -23.21 -9.32
C SER A 20 -9.56 -23.63 -8.74
N ALA A 21 -8.66 -22.66 -8.55
CA ALA A 21 -7.40 -22.91 -7.88
C ALA A 21 -7.71 -23.52 -6.51
N ILE A 22 -7.19 -24.72 -6.26
CA ILE A 22 -7.28 -25.30 -4.93
C ILE A 22 -6.34 -24.47 -4.08
N ALA A 23 -6.91 -23.57 -3.27
CA ALA A 23 -6.14 -22.76 -2.36
C ALA A 23 -5.31 -23.69 -1.47
N ASN A 24 -3.99 -23.46 -1.43
CA ASN A 24 -3.14 -24.20 -0.51
C ASN A 24 -3.50 -23.77 0.92
N ASN A 25 -3.78 -24.74 1.79
CA ASN A 25 -4.02 -24.44 3.19
C ASN A 25 -2.74 -23.95 3.87
N CYS A 26 -2.89 -22.99 4.79
CA CYS A 26 -1.84 -22.54 5.70
C CYS A 26 -1.17 -23.71 6.44
N THR A 27 0.15 -23.65 6.57
CA THR A 27 0.97 -24.59 7.36
C THR A 27 1.77 -23.83 8.40
N SER A 28 1.67 -24.22 9.68
CA SER A 28 2.38 -23.59 10.81
C SER A 28 3.80 -24.09 11.03
N TRP A 29 4.12 -25.28 10.54
CA TRP A 29 5.43 -25.93 10.74
C TRP A 29 6.55 -25.19 10.00
N SER A 30 7.60 -24.79 10.73
CA SER A 30 8.85 -24.23 10.21
C SER A 30 9.99 -25.23 10.38
N GLU A 31 10.74 -25.47 9.31
CA GLU A 31 11.98 -26.24 9.34
C GLU A 31 13.14 -25.44 9.96
N ARG A 32 13.15 -24.11 9.86
CA ARG A 32 14.15 -23.28 10.58
C ARG A 32 14.02 -23.43 12.09
N PHE A 33 12.80 -23.30 12.61
CA PHE A 33 12.54 -23.33 14.06
C PHE A 33 12.27 -24.75 14.60
N GLN A 34 12.06 -25.75 13.74
CA GLN A 34 11.69 -27.13 14.10
C GLN A 34 10.45 -27.17 15.02
N ALA A 35 9.48 -26.31 14.73
CA ALA A 35 8.30 -26.07 15.56
C ALA A 35 7.10 -25.58 14.73
N ASP A 36 5.89 -25.76 15.28
CA ASP A 36 4.69 -25.09 14.80
C ASP A 36 4.64 -23.65 15.31
N LEU A 37 4.71 -22.70 14.38
CA LEU A 37 4.48 -21.28 14.63
C LEU A 37 2.96 -21.03 14.67
N GLU A 38 2.35 -21.22 15.84
CA GLU A 38 0.88 -21.17 16.01
C GLU A 38 0.30 -19.86 15.43
N GLY A 39 -0.63 -20.00 14.50
CA GLY A 39 -1.31 -18.88 13.86
C GLY A 39 -0.51 -18.12 12.79
N VAL A 40 0.72 -18.52 12.51
CA VAL A 40 1.55 -18.02 11.40
C VAL A 40 1.47 -19.00 10.23
N CYS A 41 1.54 -18.51 9.00
CA CYS A 41 1.61 -19.38 7.81
C CYS A 41 3.02 -19.33 7.22
N VAL A 42 3.68 -20.49 7.23
CA VAL A 42 5.02 -20.71 6.71
C VAL A 42 4.94 -21.01 5.21
N CYS A 43 5.62 -20.18 4.42
CA CYS A 43 5.82 -20.36 2.99
C CYS A 43 7.26 -20.82 2.71
N SER A 44 7.39 -21.93 2.00
CA SER A 44 8.63 -22.58 1.56
C SER A 44 8.62 -22.76 0.03
N GLU A 45 9.67 -23.33 -0.55
CA GLU A 45 9.63 -23.72 -1.97
C GLU A 45 8.55 -24.80 -2.26
N ALA A 46 8.19 -25.62 -1.27
CA ALA A 46 7.18 -26.67 -1.41
C ALA A 46 5.73 -26.20 -1.15
N THR A 47 5.52 -25.26 -0.23
CA THR A 47 4.19 -24.84 0.26
C THR A 47 4.09 -23.33 0.37
N CYS A 48 2.95 -22.74 0.01
CA CYS A 48 2.57 -21.39 0.42
C CYS A 48 1.06 -21.23 0.16
N ASP A 49 0.34 -20.60 1.09
CA ASP A 49 -1.10 -20.35 1.00
C ASP A 49 -1.45 -19.21 0.03
N THR A 50 -2.70 -19.19 -0.41
CA THR A 50 -3.24 -18.28 -1.44
C THR A 50 -4.68 -17.87 -1.08
N VAL A 51 -5.04 -16.62 -1.34
CA VAL A 51 -6.37 -16.07 -1.03
C VAL A 51 -7.37 -16.44 -2.13
N SER A 52 -8.55 -16.93 -1.73
CA SER A 52 -9.58 -17.39 -2.67
C SER A 52 -10.25 -16.24 -3.44
N ASN A 53 -10.30 -16.37 -4.77
CA ASN A 53 -11.06 -15.49 -5.66
C ASN A 53 -12.56 -15.88 -5.79
N GLY A 54 -13.08 -16.75 -4.92
CA GLY A 54 -14.47 -17.27 -5.00
C GLY A 54 -15.60 -16.23 -4.94
N HIS A 55 -15.33 -15.03 -4.43
CA HIS A 55 -16.29 -13.91 -4.41
C HIS A 55 -16.66 -13.38 -5.80
N LEU A 56 -15.84 -13.66 -6.81
CA LEU A 56 -16.12 -13.32 -8.22
C LEU A 56 -17.13 -14.27 -8.89
N HIS A 57 -17.57 -15.33 -8.19
CA HIS A 57 -18.37 -16.43 -8.75
C HIS A 57 -19.60 -16.78 -7.89
N LEU A 58 -20.04 -15.87 -7.02
CA LEU A 58 -21.25 -16.03 -6.20
C LEU A 58 -22.52 -16.09 -7.07
N SER A 59 -23.49 -16.92 -6.68
CA SER A 59 -24.84 -16.83 -7.25
C SER A 59 -25.63 -15.66 -6.63
N GLY A 60 -26.66 -15.18 -7.33
CA GLY A 60 -27.47 -14.02 -6.89
C GLY A 60 -28.32 -14.22 -5.62
N ASN A 61 -28.17 -15.36 -4.93
CA ASN A 61 -28.78 -15.64 -3.62
C ASN A 61 -27.74 -16.17 -2.61
N GLU A 62 -26.46 -15.91 -2.83
CA GLU A 62 -25.36 -16.22 -1.91
C GLU A 62 -24.57 -14.96 -1.52
N ALA A 63 -24.00 -14.99 -0.32
CA ALA A 63 -22.89 -14.14 0.05
C ALA A 63 -21.65 -15.00 0.29
N GLY A 64 -20.49 -14.53 -0.17
CA GLY A 64 -19.19 -15.10 0.16
C GLY A 64 -18.74 -14.63 1.53
N VAL A 65 -18.21 -15.53 2.35
CA VAL A 65 -17.69 -15.21 3.69
C VAL A 65 -16.24 -15.65 3.78
N PHE A 66 -15.36 -14.70 4.05
CA PHE A 66 -13.94 -14.92 4.33
C PHE A 66 -13.71 -14.78 5.82
N SER A 67 -13.07 -15.78 6.45
CA SER A 67 -12.79 -15.82 7.88
C SER A 67 -11.29 -15.71 8.16
N THR A 68 -10.90 -14.93 9.17
CA THR A 68 -9.61 -15.08 9.85
C THR A 68 -9.85 -15.10 11.35
N SER A 69 -9.31 -16.07 12.08
CA SER A 69 -9.61 -16.27 13.50
C SER A 69 -8.38 -16.68 14.31
N LYS A 70 -8.35 -16.37 15.61
CA LYS A 70 -7.26 -16.81 16.49
C LYS A 70 -7.09 -18.33 16.49
N THR A 71 -8.19 -19.06 16.32
CA THR A 71 -8.25 -20.53 16.29
C THR A 71 -7.76 -21.18 15.00
N GLY A 72 -7.53 -20.41 13.92
CA GLY A 72 -6.76 -20.89 12.76
C GLY A 72 -7.29 -20.54 11.36
N ASP A 73 -8.42 -19.86 11.20
CA ASP A 73 -8.87 -19.45 9.86
C ASP A 73 -7.93 -18.40 9.27
N ARG A 74 -7.64 -18.47 7.98
CA ARG A 74 -6.67 -17.57 7.31
C ARG A 74 -7.20 -17.17 5.94
N LEU A 75 -8.08 -16.15 5.93
CA LEU A 75 -8.96 -15.80 4.80
C LEU A 75 -9.74 -17.01 4.23
N THR A 76 -10.16 -17.91 5.12
CA THR A 76 -10.90 -19.14 4.80
C THR A 76 -12.23 -18.78 4.12
N PHE A 77 -12.42 -19.23 2.87
CA PHE A 77 -13.62 -18.92 2.08
C PHE A 77 -14.74 -19.95 2.26
N SER A 78 -15.98 -19.44 2.35
CA SER A 78 -17.23 -20.20 2.37
C SER A 78 -18.36 -19.37 1.74
N THR A 79 -19.55 -19.94 1.54
CA THR A 79 -20.77 -19.18 1.17
C THR A 79 -21.90 -19.40 2.17
N VAL A 80 -22.80 -18.41 2.26
CA VAL A 80 -24.07 -18.49 3.01
C VAL A 80 -25.23 -18.07 2.11
N GLU A 81 -26.41 -18.66 2.31
CA GLU A 81 -27.62 -18.29 1.56
C GLU A 81 -28.18 -16.94 2.03
N MET A 82 -28.54 -16.08 1.07
CA MET A 82 -29.29 -14.83 1.28
C MET A 82 -30.79 -15.10 1.11
N GLN A 83 -31.58 -14.77 2.13
CA GLN A 83 -33.04 -14.87 2.10
C GLN A 83 -33.64 -13.58 1.54
N THR A 84 -34.67 -13.71 0.68
CA THR A 84 -35.40 -12.57 0.11
C THR A 84 -36.42 -11.99 1.09
N SER A 85 -35.90 -11.39 2.16
CA SER A 85 -36.63 -10.63 3.16
C SER A 85 -35.76 -9.48 3.67
N ALA A 86 -36.30 -8.27 3.75
CA ALA A 86 -35.68 -7.20 4.53
C ALA A 86 -35.82 -7.50 6.03
N ASN A 87 -34.79 -7.15 6.82
CA ASN A 87 -34.87 -7.14 8.27
C ASN A 87 -34.30 -5.83 8.81
N ASP A 88 -35.16 -4.81 8.96
CA ASP A 88 -34.77 -3.51 9.54
C ASP A 88 -34.48 -3.58 11.06
N ALA A 89 -34.64 -4.77 11.67
CA ALA A 89 -34.22 -5.10 13.02
C ALA A 89 -33.06 -6.11 13.04
N ALA A 90 -32.27 -6.17 11.96
CA ALA A 90 -31.02 -6.93 11.92
C ALA A 90 -29.92 -6.26 12.75
N ASP A 91 -28.92 -7.04 13.15
CA ASP A 91 -27.77 -6.53 13.91
C ASP A 91 -26.88 -5.60 13.08
N PHE A 92 -26.87 -5.79 11.75
CA PHE A 92 -26.20 -4.93 10.79
C PHE A 92 -27.11 -4.65 9.60
N VAL A 93 -27.49 -3.38 9.42
CA VAL A 93 -28.36 -2.92 8.32
C VAL A 93 -27.56 -2.01 7.39
N ILE A 94 -27.41 -2.42 6.13
CA ILE A 94 -26.63 -1.73 5.09
C ILE A 94 -27.57 -0.92 4.20
N ASP A 95 -27.31 0.39 4.07
CA ASP A 95 -27.92 1.29 3.10
C ASP A 95 -26.89 1.76 2.08
N THR A 96 -27.02 1.25 0.85
CA THR A 96 -26.19 1.61 -0.32
C THR A 96 -26.62 2.91 -1.01
N THR A 97 -27.70 3.57 -0.55
CA THR A 97 -28.15 4.86 -1.11
C THR A 97 -27.49 6.07 -0.44
N THR A 98 -26.93 5.89 0.78
CA THR A 98 -26.12 6.88 1.48
C THR A 98 -24.64 6.54 1.33
N THR A 99 -23.88 7.40 0.65
CA THR A 99 -22.45 7.20 0.31
C THR A 99 -21.55 8.24 0.96
N TYR A 100 -20.31 7.85 1.28
CA TYR A 100 -19.26 8.73 1.84
C TYR A 100 -18.02 8.74 0.93
N GLN A 101 -16.81 8.62 1.50
CA GLN A 101 -15.55 8.70 0.76
C GLN A 101 -15.28 7.48 -0.13
N SER A 102 -14.45 7.67 -1.16
CA SER A 102 -13.93 6.62 -2.04
C SER A 102 -12.55 6.13 -1.60
N ILE A 103 -12.27 4.84 -1.78
CA ILE A 103 -10.99 4.21 -1.47
C ILE A 103 -9.93 4.57 -2.51
N ILE A 104 -8.83 5.17 -2.07
CA ILE A 104 -7.61 5.38 -2.84
C ILE A 104 -6.88 4.04 -3.04
N GLY A 105 -6.81 3.21 -1.99
CA GLY A 105 -6.22 1.87 -2.00
C GLY A 105 -5.67 1.46 -0.64
N PHE A 106 -4.91 0.36 -0.62
CA PHE A 106 -4.21 -0.18 0.56
C PHE A 106 -2.81 -0.65 0.16
N GLY A 107 -1.83 -0.55 1.05
CA GLY A 107 -0.43 -0.78 0.69
C GLY A 107 0.54 -0.97 1.84
N GLY A 108 1.83 -0.86 1.51
CA GLY A 108 2.93 -0.77 2.47
C GLY A 108 4.13 -0.01 1.89
N ALA A 109 5.21 0.19 2.66
CA ALA A 109 6.38 0.92 2.22
C ALA A 109 7.52 0.04 1.67
N PHE A 110 8.12 0.52 0.57
CA PHE A 110 9.30 -0.04 -0.09
C PHE A 110 10.58 0.52 0.57
N THR A 111 10.75 0.24 1.86
CA THR A 111 11.96 0.60 2.62
C THR A 111 13.21 -0.14 2.12
N ASP A 112 14.40 0.37 2.45
CA ASP A 112 15.66 -0.35 2.21
C ASP A 112 15.62 -1.73 2.87
N ALA A 113 15.17 -1.82 4.13
CA ALA A 113 14.95 -3.08 4.84
C ALA A 113 14.06 -4.04 4.05
N SER A 114 12.88 -3.61 3.60
CA SER A 114 11.95 -4.44 2.84
C SER A 114 12.56 -4.96 1.54
N ALA A 115 13.30 -4.11 0.83
CA ALA A 115 13.99 -4.50 -0.40
C ALA A 115 15.18 -5.45 -0.13
N ILE A 116 15.96 -5.22 0.93
CA ILE A 116 17.06 -6.10 1.36
C ILE A 116 16.52 -7.49 1.70
N ASN A 117 15.49 -7.55 2.55
CA ASN A 117 14.92 -8.80 3.05
C ASN A 117 14.31 -9.65 1.93
N LEU A 118 13.61 -9.05 0.96
CA LEU A 118 13.16 -9.77 -0.24
C LEU A 118 14.35 -10.46 -0.94
N TYR A 119 15.47 -9.77 -1.14
CA TYR A 119 16.63 -10.32 -1.84
C TYR A 119 17.53 -11.23 -0.99
N LEU A 120 17.16 -11.56 0.25
CA LEU A 120 17.76 -12.65 1.04
C LEU A 120 17.07 -14.00 0.81
N LEU A 121 15.83 -14.03 0.32
CA LEU A 121 15.11 -15.26 0.02
C LEU A 121 15.62 -15.97 -1.25
N ASP A 122 15.44 -17.29 -1.29
CA ASP A 122 15.57 -18.10 -2.49
C ASP A 122 14.65 -17.59 -3.63
N SER A 123 15.13 -17.69 -4.87
CA SER A 123 14.54 -16.93 -5.99
C SER A 123 13.07 -17.27 -6.34
N GLY A 124 12.58 -18.47 -6.04
CA GLY A 124 11.17 -18.82 -6.19
C GLY A 124 10.31 -18.27 -5.05
N LEU A 125 10.81 -18.33 -3.81
CA LEU A 125 10.21 -17.67 -2.65
C LEU A 125 10.08 -16.15 -2.81
N GLN A 126 11.04 -15.49 -3.46
CA GLN A 126 10.91 -14.07 -3.78
C GLN A 126 9.67 -13.77 -4.62
N GLU A 127 9.42 -14.56 -5.66
CA GLU A 127 8.21 -14.39 -6.49
C GLU A 127 6.94 -14.68 -5.70
N LYS A 128 6.92 -15.74 -4.86
CA LYS A 128 5.78 -16.05 -3.99
C LYS A 128 5.48 -14.94 -2.97
N LEU A 129 6.49 -14.23 -2.47
CA LEU A 129 6.29 -13.10 -1.55
C LEU A 129 5.69 -11.90 -2.29
N VAL A 130 6.20 -11.56 -3.48
CA VAL A 130 5.61 -10.49 -4.32
C VAL A 130 4.18 -10.86 -4.71
N ASP A 131 3.91 -12.11 -5.09
CA ASP A 131 2.56 -12.58 -5.41
C ASP A 131 1.62 -12.56 -4.20
N ALA A 132 2.12 -12.83 -2.99
CA ALA A 132 1.33 -12.75 -1.76
C ALA A 132 0.79 -11.33 -1.50
N TYR A 133 1.57 -10.27 -1.74
CA TYR A 133 1.09 -8.89 -1.58
C TYR A 133 0.32 -8.37 -2.81
N PHE A 134 0.83 -8.59 -4.02
CA PHE A 134 0.40 -7.85 -5.21
C PHE A 134 -0.30 -8.70 -6.28
N GLY A 135 -0.16 -10.03 -6.23
CA GLY A 135 -0.75 -10.95 -7.21
C GLY A 135 -2.24 -11.21 -7.00
N ASP A 136 -2.90 -11.75 -8.03
CA ASP A 136 -4.36 -11.96 -8.02
C ASP A 136 -4.85 -12.96 -6.97
N ASP A 137 -4.06 -14.00 -6.64
CA ASP A 137 -4.34 -14.93 -5.54
C ASP A 137 -3.66 -14.51 -4.21
N GLY A 138 -3.22 -13.25 -4.12
CA GLY A 138 -2.68 -12.61 -2.92
C GLY A 138 -3.62 -11.53 -2.35
N LEU A 139 -3.04 -10.51 -1.71
CA LEU A 139 -3.77 -9.38 -1.10
C LEU A 139 -4.19 -8.27 -2.07
N GLN A 140 -3.64 -8.27 -3.30
CA GLN A 140 -3.85 -7.23 -4.32
C GLN A 140 -3.68 -5.79 -3.79
N TYR A 141 -2.55 -5.53 -3.11
CA TYR A 141 -2.14 -4.18 -2.69
C TYR A 141 -2.05 -3.21 -3.88
N THR A 142 -2.47 -1.97 -3.65
CA THR A 142 -2.67 -0.92 -4.67
C THR A 142 -2.02 0.43 -4.31
N ILE A 143 -1.36 0.53 -3.15
CA ILE A 143 -0.56 1.67 -2.72
C ILE A 143 0.89 1.22 -2.44
N GLY A 144 1.85 2.10 -2.67
CA GLY A 144 3.24 1.92 -2.23
C GLY A 144 3.87 3.21 -1.75
N ARG A 145 4.36 3.24 -0.50
CA ARG A 145 5.14 4.37 0.03
C ARG A 145 6.63 4.17 -0.29
N ILE A 146 7.32 5.22 -0.73
CA ILE A 146 8.72 5.17 -1.16
C ILE A 146 9.52 6.20 -0.36
N PRO A 147 10.48 5.77 0.48
CA PRO A 147 11.38 6.69 1.13
C PRO A 147 12.29 7.45 0.16
N ILE A 148 12.26 8.78 0.27
CA ILE A 148 13.12 9.72 -0.45
C ILE A 148 14.44 9.85 0.32
N GLY A 149 15.38 8.95 0.00
CA GLY A 149 16.65 8.80 0.70
C GLY A 149 16.58 7.70 1.76
N SER A 150 17.39 7.85 2.80
CA SER A 150 17.52 6.89 3.90
C SER A 150 16.57 7.14 5.07
N THR A 151 16.20 6.08 5.78
CA THR A 151 15.38 6.11 7.02
C THR A 151 16.09 5.38 8.17
N ASP A 152 15.44 5.20 9.31
CA ASP A 152 15.87 4.28 10.35
C ASP A 152 15.94 2.82 9.86
N PHE A 153 15.09 2.43 8.91
CA PHE A 153 15.08 1.14 8.18
C PHE A 153 16.03 1.11 6.97
N SER A 154 17.07 1.95 6.96
CA SER A 154 18.24 1.82 6.08
C SER A 154 19.43 1.18 6.81
N LEU A 155 20.42 0.68 6.06
CA LEU A 155 21.69 0.18 6.62
C LEU A 155 22.67 1.32 6.99
N THR A 156 22.55 2.47 6.33
CA THR A 156 23.37 3.67 6.54
C THR A 156 22.54 4.92 6.24
N ILE A 157 22.94 6.05 6.82
CA ILE A 157 22.44 7.37 6.40
C ILE A 157 23.03 7.72 5.03
N TYR A 158 22.17 8.12 4.08
CA TYR A 158 22.51 8.70 2.77
C TYR A 158 21.38 9.63 2.29
N SER A 159 21.68 10.52 1.34
CA SER A 159 20.68 11.24 0.54
C SER A 159 20.88 10.95 -0.96
N TYR A 160 20.03 11.51 -1.83
CA TYR A 160 20.25 11.45 -3.28
C TYR A 160 21.17 12.58 -3.79
N ASN A 161 21.61 13.54 -2.96
CA ASN A 161 22.57 14.56 -3.37
C ASN A 161 23.51 14.99 -2.22
N ASP A 162 24.54 14.18 -1.94
CA ASP A 162 25.51 14.47 -0.89
C ASP A 162 26.63 15.46 -1.30
N VAL A 163 26.49 16.16 -2.43
CA VAL A 163 27.47 17.18 -2.89
C VAL A 163 27.20 18.53 -2.22
N GLU A 164 28.08 18.93 -1.30
CA GLU A 164 27.96 20.18 -0.53
C GLU A 164 27.84 21.43 -1.41
N GLY A 165 26.72 22.15 -1.26
CA GLY A 165 26.46 23.41 -1.97
C GLY A 165 25.78 23.26 -3.34
N ASP A 166 25.43 22.04 -3.77
CA ASP A 166 24.71 21.79 -5.02
C ASP A 166 23.20 22.12 -4.91
N LEU A 167 22.90 23.41 -4.75
CA LEU A 167 21.54 23.95 -4.69
C LEU A 167 20.73 23.72 -5.98
N ALA A 168 21.42 23.52 -7.11
CA ALA A 168 20.81 23.27 -8.42
C ALA A 168 20.51 21.78 -8.68
N MET A 169 20.89 20.88 -7.78
CA MET A 169 20.70 19.44 -7.87
C MET A 169 21.37 18.80 -9.12
N GLU A 170 22.51 19.35 -9.56
CA GLU A 170 23.28 18.86 -10.72
C GLU A 170 23.85 17.43 -10.52
N ASN A 171 24.07 17.03 -9.26
CA ASN A 171 24.67 15.75 -8.87
C ASN A 171 23.64 14.77 -8.26
N PHE A 172 22.34 15.09 -8.36
CA PHE A 172 21.27 14.25 -7.84
C PHE A 172 21.26 12.85 -8.49
N SER A 173 21.25 11.78 -7.69
CA SER A 173 21.12 10.41 -8.19
C SER A 173 20.41 9.45 -7.22
N ILE A 174 19.50 8.66 -7.78
CA ILE A 174 18.83 7.50 -7.14
C ILE A 174 19.60 6.18 -7.35
N ASP A 175 20.90 6.20 -7.70
CA ASP A 175 21.67 4.98 -8.02
C ASP A 175 21.70 3.92 -6.90
N MET A 176 21.58 4.34 -5.63
CA MET A 176 21.44 3.44 -4.48
C MET A 176 20.24 2.48 -4.64
N ASP A 177 19.11 3.02 -5.07
CA ASP A 177 17.82 2.32 -5.15
C ASP A 177 17.76 1.33 -6.31
N LYS A 178 18.52 1.59 -7.39
CA LYS A 178 18.51 0.80 -8.63
C LYS A 178 18.94 -0.65 -8.41
N THR A 179 19.57 -0.96 -7.28
CA THR A 179 20.00 -2.31 -6.93
C THR A 179 18.92 -3.18 -6.28
N LYS A 180 17.91 -2.59 -5.60
CA LYS A 180 16.88 -3.34 -4.85
C LYS A 180 15.51 -2.67 -4.80
N LYS A 181 15.39 -1.43 -4.31
CA LYS A 181 14.12 -0.70 -4.15
C LYS A 181 13.36 -0.63 -5.48
N ILE A 182 14.00 -0.14 -6.53
CA ILE A 182 13.40 0.01 -7.87
C ILE A 182 13.04 -1.35 -8.50
N PRO A 183 13.93 -2.36 -8.53
CA PRO A 183 13.57 -3.72 -8.97
C PRO A 183 12.41 -4.38 -8.19
N PHE A 184 12.30 -4.17 -6.88
CA PHE A 184 11.18 -4.67 -6.08
C PHE A 184 9.87 -3.96 -6.46
N ILE A 185 9.89 -2.63 -6.54
CA ILE A 185 8.75 -1.81 -6.98
C ILE A 185 8.25 -2.25 -8.36
N GLN A 186 9.15 -2.43 -9.33
CA GLN A 186 8.82 -2.87 -10.68
C GLN A 186 8.19 -4.28 -10.69
N ARG A 187 8.65 -5.21 -9.82
CA ARG A 187 8.03 -6.54 -9.65
C ARG A 187 6.62 -6.43 -9.07
N ALA A 188 6.42 -5.61 -8.03
CA ALA A 188 5.11 -5.38 -7.42
C ALA A 188 4.10 -4.80 -8.43
N MET A 189 4.49 -3.74 -9.14
CA MET A 189 3.68 -3.13 -10.20
C MET A 189 3.34 -4.10 -11.33
N ALA A 190 4.26 -5.01 -11.68
CA ALA A 190 4.05 -6.02 -12.72
C ALA A 190 3.14 -7.19 -12.29
N LYS A 191 2.87 -7.38 -10.99
CA LYS A 191 1.90 -8.36 -10.48
C LYS A 191 0.51 -7.77 -10.23
N SER A 192 0.39 -6.47 -9.93
CA SER A 192 -0.92 -5.84 -9.68
C SER A 192 -1.76 -5.68 -10.95
N SER A 193 -2.83 -6.47 -11.06
CA SER A 193 -3.89 -6.32 -12.07
C SER A 193 -4.74 -5.04 -11.88
N ARG A 194 -4.67 -4.41 -10.71
CA ARG A 194 -5.40 -3.19 -10.34
C ARG A 194 -4.59 -1.90 -10.53
N GLY A 195 -3.33 -2.01 -10.95
CA GLY A 195 -2.36 -0.91 -10.91
C GLY A 195 -1.90 -0.57 -9.48
N MET A 196 -1.06 0.46 -9.34
CA MET A 196 -0.59 0.95 -8.04
C MET A 196 -0.45 2.47 -8.05
N LYS A 197 -0.75 3.11 -6.92
CA LYS A 197 -0.48 4.53 -6.63
C LYS A 197 0.76 4.60 -5.75
N MET A 198 1.88 5.07 -6.30
CA MET A 198 3.12 5.24 -5.53
C MET A 198 3.23 6.64 -4.96
N TYR A 199 3.77 6.80 -3.75
CA TYR A 199 4.01 8.13 -3.18
C TYR A 199 5.33 8.23 -2.42
N GLY A 200 5.96 9.39 -2.51
CA GLY A 200 7.21 9.70 -1.81
C GLY A 200 6.96 10.28 -0.41
N SER A 201 7.82 9.94 0.55
CA SER A 201 7.97 10.69 1.81
C SER A 201 9.46 10.78 2.17
N SER A 202 9.89 11.89 2.77
CA SER A 202 11.30 12.18 3.07
C SER A 202 11.54 12.24 4.57
N TRP A 203 12.59 11.59 5.05
CA TRP A 203 12.97 11.66 6.47
C TRP A 203 13.89 12.84 6.76
N ALA A 204 14.86 13.13 5.89
CA ALA A 204 15.70 14.32 5.99
C ALA A 204 16.22 14.74 4.60
N PRO A 205 16.50 16.04 4.39
CA PRO A 205 17.25 16.51 3.23
C PRO A 205 18.72 16.04 3.31
N PRO A 206 19.50 16.22 2.22
CA PRO A 206 20.95 16.20 2.28
C PRO A 206 21.49 17.03 3.45
N ALA A 207 22.43 16.45 4.22
CA ALA A 207 22.85 17.02 5.51
C ALA A 207 23.37 18.47 5.38
N TRP A 208 24.07 18.78 4.29
CA TRP A 208 24.64 20.11 4.02
C TRP A 208 23.58 21.21 3.86
N MET A 209 22.31 20.87 3.60
CA MET A 209 21.20 21.81 3.53
C MET A 209 20.68 22.23 4.91
N THR A 210 21.22 21.67 6.00
CA THR A 210 20.73 21.85 7.38
C THR A 210 21.63 22.76 8.22
N THR A 211 21.08 23.35 9.28
CA THR A 211 21.78 24.34 10.13
C THR A 211 22.97 23.79 10.92
N GLU A 212 23.05 22.47 11.12
CA GLU A 212 24.11 21.81 11.90
C GLU A 212 24.86 20.71 11.12
N ASN A 213 24.64 20.63 9.79
CA ASN A 213 25.15 19.56 8.92
C ASN A 213 24.85 18.14 9.44
N THR A 214 23.57 17.91 9.78
CA THR A 214 23.06 16.68 10.39
C THR A 214 21.71 16.32 9.78
N THR A 215 21.37 15.03 9.69
CA THR A 215 20.03 14.58 9.32
C THR A 215 19.12 14.36 10.54
N ILE A 216 19.65 14.37 11.77
CA ILE A 216 18.92 13.98 12.98
C ILE A 216 18.34 15.21 13.70
N ASN A 217 17.01 15.25 13.88
CA ASN A 217 16.26 16.39 14.43
C ASN A 217 16.66 17.74 13.82
N CYS A 218 16.95 17.73 12.52
CA CYS A 218 17.57 18.82 11.79
C CYS A 218 16.55 19.91 11.39
N ALA A 219 17.06 21.06 10.95
CA ALA A 219 16.28 22.13 10.33
C ALA A 219 17.01 22.61 9.07
N VAL A 220 16.28 22.90 7.99
CA VAL A 220 16.84 23.48 6.75
C VAL A 220 17.37 24.89 7.04
N GLN A 221 18.48 25.26 6.40
CA GLN A 221 19.05 26.60 6.52
C GLN A 221 18.09 27.70 6.01
N GLY A 222 18.12 28.87 6.64
CA GLY A 222 17.32 30.02 6.21
C GLY A 222 15.83 29.90 6.57
N TYR A 223 14.96 30.14 5.58
CA TYR A 223 13.50 30.17 5.71
C TYR A 223 12.85 29.85 4.35
N PRO A 224 11.60 29.33 4.30
CA PRO A 224 10.91 29.04 3.05
C PRO A 224 10.73 30.26 2.15
N GLY A 225 10.95 30.11 0.84
CA GLY A 225 11.22 31.19 -0.10
C GLY A 225 12.69 31.63 -0.13
N GLY A 226 13.61 30.72 0.19
CA GLY A 226 15.06 30.94 0.22
C GLY A 226 15.83 29.72 -0.30
N GLU A 227 17.07 29.93 -0.72
CA GLU A 227 17.83 29.01 -1.61
C GLU A 227 17.84 27.53 -1.16
N TYR A 228 17.95 27.24 0.14
CA TYR A 228 17.95 25.87 0.67
C TYR A 228 16.56 25.21 0.71
N TRP A 229 15.48 26.00 0.77
CA TRP A 229 14.10 25.51 0.71
C TRP A 229 13.61 25.34 -0.73
N GLU A 230 14.01 26.26 -1.62
CA GLU A 230 13.89 26.11 -3.08
C GLU A 230 14.62 24.84 -3.55
N ALA A 231 15.86 24.63 -3.10
CA ALA A 231 16.62 23.40 -3.35
C ALA A 231 15.94 22.14 -2.77
N LEU A 232 15.22 22.22 -1.65
CA LEU A 232 14.49 21.06 -1.10
C LEU A 232 13.28 20.69 -1.97
N ALA A 233 12.55 21.68 -2.48
CA ALA A 233 11.50 21.45 -3.45
C ALA A 233 12.05 20.87 -4.78
N LEU A 234 13.23 21.32 -5.23
CA LEU A 234 13.94 20.72 -6.37
C LEU A 234 14.41 19.28 -6.08
N TYR A 235 14.89 18.97 -4.87
CA TYR A 235 15.27 17.62 -4.45
C TYR A 235 14.10 16.64 -4.52
N TYR A 236 12.91 17.04 -4.06
CA TYR A 236 11.69 16.23 -4.25
C TYR A 236 11.26 16.16 -5.72
N SER A 237 11.40 17.25 -6.49
CA SER A 237 11.04 17.29 -7.91
C SER A 237 11.92 16.34 -8.73
N ASN A 238 13.20 16.26 -8.43
CA ASN A 238 14.15 15.36 -9.09
C ASN A 238 13.95 13.91 -8.66
N PHE A 239 13.50 13.64 -7.43
CA PHE A 239 13.06 12.30 -7.02
C PHE A 239 11.90 11.80 -7.89
N VAL A 240 10.85 12.62 -8.06
CA VAL A 240 9.70 12.29 -8.92
C VAL A 240 10.18 11.98 -10.33
N SER A 241 10.83 12.93 -11.01
CA SER A 241 11.33 12.74 -12.39
C SER A 241 12.20 11.48 -12.54
N SER A 242 13.12 11.24 -11.60
CA SER A 242 14.06 10.13 -11.68
C SER A 242 13.39 8.77 -11.51
N TYR A 243 12.33 8.68 -10.70
CA TYR A 243 11.53 7.46 -10.55
C TYR A 243 10.61 7.22 -11.75
N GLU A 244 10.04 8.28 -12.33
CA GLU A 244 9.25 8.18 -13.56
C GLU A 244 10.11 7.73 -14.75
N ASP A 245 11.38 8.17 -14.84
CA ASP A 245 12.38 7.64 -15.78
C ASP A 245 12.68 6.14 -15.57
N GLN A 246 12.38 5.56 -14.40
CA GLN A 246 12.43 4.11 -14.17
C GLN A 246 11.09 3.41 -14.46
N ASN A 247 10.12 4.11 -15.08
CA ASN A 247 8.74 3.66 -15.30
C ASN A 247 7.96 3.42 -14.00
N ILE A 248 8.21 4.23 -12.96
CA ILE A 248 7.48 4.22 -11.69
C ILE A 248 6.74 5.57 -11.54
N PRO A 249 5.49 5.69 -12.00
CA PRO A 249 4.69 6.92 -11.86
C PRO A 249 4.48 7.27 -10.39
N ILE A 250 4.73 8.53 -10.01
CA ILE A 250 4.51 8.99 -8.64
C ILE A 250 3.18 9.74 -8.58
N TRP A 251 2.22 9.18 -7.85
CA TRP A 251 0.88 9.74 -7.66
C TRP A 251 0.89 10.91 -6.67
N ALA A 252 1.70 10.82 -5.61
CA ALA A 252 1.76 11.85 -4.57
C ALA A 252 3.16 11.99 -3.93
N ILE A 253 3.37 13.08 -3.21
CA ILE A 253 4.42 13.21 -2.20
C ILE A 253 3.81 13.74 -0.90
N THR A 254 4.38 13.35 0.24
CA THR A 254 4.16 14.06 1.50
C THR A 254 5.15 15.21 1.65
N THR A 255 4.85 16.16 2.52
CA THR A 255 5.69 17.35 2.75
C THR A 255 6.96 17.04 3.55
N GLN A 256 6.89 16.11 4.51
CA GLN A 256 7.99 15.61 5.34
C GLN A 256 7.46 14.44 6.20
N ASN A 257 8.24 13.37 6.42
CA ASN A 257 7.90 12.35 7.41
C ASN A 257 8.05 12.91 8.84
N GLU A 258 6.98 12.90 9.63
CA GLU A 258 6.95 13.29 11.05
C GLU A 258 7.68 14.63 11.34
N PRO A 259 7.19 15.77 10.81
CA PRO A 259 7.79 17.08 11.06
C PRO A 259 7.82 17.47 12.54
N THR A 260 6.99 16.89 13.42
CA THR A 260 7.06 17.17 14.86
C THR A 260 8.18 16.42 15.58
N GLN A 261 8.72 17.01 16.65
CA GLN A 261 9.73 16.34 17.47
C GLN A 261 9.07 15.37 18.46
N GLN A 262 9.00 14.09 18.10
CA GLN A 262 8.57 13.02 19.00
C GLN A 262 9.56 12.80 20.15
N PHE A 263 9.05 12.39 21.32
CA PHE A 263 9.89 11.91 22.43
C PHE A 263 10.30 10.46 22.17
N SER A 264 11.59 10.18 22.02
CA SER A 264 12.11 8.84 21.81
C SER A 264 13.44 8.60 22.54
N PHE A 265 13.71 7.33 22.84
CA PHE A 265 15.00 6.87 23.36
C PHE A 265 16.05 6.65 22.24
N LYS A 266 15.63 6.73 20.98
CA LYS A 266 16.46 6.60 19.78
C LYS A 266 16.16 7.76 18.83
N TYR A 267 17.12 8.11 17.98
CA TYR A 267 16.99 9.21 17.04
C TYR A 267 17.54 8.83 15.67
N TRP A 268 16.81 9.21 14.63
CA TRP A 268 17.08 8.88 13.24
C TRP A 268 16.90 10.12 12.35
N GLN A 269 17.08 9.94 11.03
CA GLN A 269 16.84 10.97 10.02
C GLN A 269 15.46 11.61 10.24
N SER A 270 15.44 12.93 10.45
CA SER A 270 14.25 13.70 10.76
C SER A 270 14.51 15.19 10.55
N LEU A 271 13.84 15.80 9.58
CA LEU A 271 13.70 17.25 9.45
C LEU A 271 12.48 17.70 10.27
N ARG A 272 12.71 18.65 11.18
CA ARG A 272 11.67 19.15 12.09
C ARG A 272 11.20 20.54 11.67
N PHE A 273 9.89 20.71 11.56
CA PHE A 273 9.26 22.01 11.35
C PHE A 273 7.84 22.06 11.93
N ASN A 274 7.17 23.20 11.83
CA ASN A 274 5.81 23.40 12.34
C ASN A 274 4.84 23.84 11.24
N VAL A 275 3.55 23.84 11.57
CA VAL A 275 2.40 24.23 10.73
C VAL A 275 2.61 25.49 9.89
N THR A 276 3.29 26.52 10.42
CA THR A 276 3.53 27.79 9.70
C THR A 276 4.71 27.73 8.75
N THR A 277 5.71 26.89 9.05
CA THR A 277 6.83 26.61 8.16
C THR A 277 6.39 25.72 7.00
N GLU A 278 5.57 24.70 7.25
CA GLU A 278 5.02 23.83 6.19
C GLU A 278 4.14 24.63 5.23
N ARG A 279 3.19 25.42 5.77
CA ARG A 279 2.38 26.36 4.99
C ARG A 279 3.26 27.23 4.07
N ASP A 280 4.30 27.82 4.64
CA ASP A 280 5.21 28.73 3.92
C ASP A 280 6.05 27.97 2.86
N PHE A 281 6.46 26.73 3.12
CA PHE A 281 7.17 25.86 2.18
C PHE A 281 6.29 25.42 1.01
N ILE A 282 5.07 24.95 1.29
CA ILE A 282 4.06 24.65 0.25
C ILE A 282 3.79 25.90 -0.60
N LYS A 283 3.61 27.06 0.04
CA LYS A 283 3.24 28.32 -0.61
C LYS A 283 4.33 28.92 -1.49
N ARG A 284 5.61 28.80 -1.11
CA ARG A 284 6.72 29.53 -1.75
C ARG A 284 7.62 28.66 -2.62
N ASP A 285 7.85 27.41 -2.23
CA ASP A 285 8.86 26.56 -2.83
C ASP A 285 8.19 25.32 -3.45
N LEU A 286 7.61 24.45 -2.62
CA LEU A 286 7.15 23.11 -3.00
C LEU A 286 5.96 23.14 -3.96
N GLY A 287 4.89 23.86 -3.62
CA GLY A 287 3.68 23.96 -4.44
C GLY A 287 3.96 24.55 -5.82
N PRO A 288 4.65 25.69 -5.94
CA PRO A 288 5.06 26.25 -7.22
C PRO A 288 5.89 25.30 -8.08
N ILE A 289 6.98 24.72 -7.53
CA ILE A 289 7.88 23.83 -8.29
C ILE A 289 7.16 22.55 -8.73
N MET A 290 6.36 21.94 -7.86
CA MET A 290 5.56 20.77 -8.22
C MET A 290 4.49 21.11 -9.25
N LYS A 291 3.90 22.31 -9.21
CA LYS A 291 2.88 22.70 -10.20
C LYS A 291 3.46 23.04 -11.57
N GLU A 292 4.71 23.49 -11.64
CA GLU A 292 5.43 23.70 -12.91
C GLU A 292 5.92 22.38 -13.52
N ASN A 293 6.60 21.53 -12.74
CA ASN A 293 7.24 20.31 -13.24
C ASN A 293 6.29 19.12 -13.33
N HIS A 294 5.44 18.94 -12.31
CA HIS A 294 4.66 17.72 -12.05
C HIS A 294 3.16 18.04 -11.84
N PRO A 295 2.49 18.68 -12.82
CA PRO A 295 1.24 19.43 -12.61
C PRO A 295 0.03 18.62 -12.11
N ASP A 296 0.07 17.29 -12.20
CA ASP A 296 -0.99 16.39 -11.72
C ASP A 296 -0.65 15.68 -10.40
N LEU A 297 0.58 15.80 -9.88
CA LEU A 297 1.03 15.22 -8.61
C LEU A 297 0.19 15.73 -7.43
N LYS A 298 -0.06 14.88 -6.44
CA LYS A 298 -0.77 15.26 -5.21
C LYS A 298 0.23 15.60 -4.09
N ILE A 299 0.02 16.73 -3.42
CA ILE A 299 0.74 17.05 -2.18
C ILE A 299 -0.13 16.65 -1.00
N ILE A 300 0.45 15.82 -0.12
CA ILE A 300 -0.12 15.37 1.14
C ILE A 300 0.55 16.17 2.25
N MET A 301 -0.24 16.92 3.02
CA MET A 301 0.28 17.66 4.19
C MET A 301 0.44 16.76 5.41
N MET A 302 1.20 17.24 6.41
CA MET A 302 1.40 16.64 7.73
C MET A 302 2.28 15.36 7.77
N ASP A 303 1.74 14.18 7.43
CA ASP A 303 2.46 12.89 7.49
C ASP A 303 3.07 12.62 8.90
N ASP A 304 2.23 12.80 9.93
CA ASP A 304 2.54 12.66 11.37
C ASP A 304 1.30 12.15 12.14
N GLN A 305 1.36 12.03 13.47
CA GLN A 305 0.36 11.33 14.28
C GLN A 305 -1.05 11.95 14.24
N LYS A 306 -2.09 11.10 14.21
CA LYS A 306 -3.52 11.49 14.16
C LYS A 306 -3.94 12.57 15.17
N ASP A 307 -3.39 12.59 16.38
CA ASP A 307 -3.70 13.57 17.44
C ASP A 307 -3.34 15.02 17.08
N LEU A 308 -2.51 15.24 16.05
CA LEU A 308 -2.08 16.56 15.59
C LEU A 308 -2.99 17.15 14.48
N LEU A 309 -3.88 16.35 13.87
CA LEU A 309 -4.52 16.68 12.59
C LEU A 309 -5.33 17.99 12.63
N LEU A 310 -6.05 18.27 13.71
CA LEU A 310 -6.84 19.48 13.86
C LEU A 310 -6.01 20.73 14.19
N ASP A 311 -4.85 20.57 14.82
CA ASP A 311 -3.91 21.67 15.11
C ASP A 311 -3.01 21.99 13.89
N TRP A 312 -2.98 21.14 12.86
CA TRP A 312 -2.13 21.29 11.67
C TRP A 312 -2.73 22.17 10.55
N ASP A 313 -3.80 22.92 10.86
CA ASP A 313 -4.66 23.60 9.86
C ASP A 313 -4.04 24.81 9.14
N ALA A 314 -2.90 25.33 9.61
CA ALA A 314 -2.33 26.59 9.11
C ALA A 314 -1.98 26.56 7.60
N THR A 315 -1.71 25.38 7.07
CA THR A 315 -1.53 25.08 5.63
C THR A 315 -2.80 25.32 4.81
N LEU A 316 -3.97 25.10 5.41
CA LEU A 316 -5.28 25.22 4.77
C LEU A 316 -5.93 26.59 4.98
N LEU A 317 -5.58 27.28 6.07
CA LEU A 317 -6.04 28.65 6.35
C LEU A 317 -5.45 29.73 5.43
N ASP A 318 -4.37 29.44 4.70
CA ASP A 318 -3.75 30.34 3.73
C ASP A 318 -4.01 29.84 2.29
N ALA A 319 -4.85 30.57 1.55
CA ALA A 319 -5.29 30.17 0.21
C ALA A 319 -4.16 29.97 -0.80
N ASP A 320 -3.03 30.69 -0.67
CA ASP A 320 -1.89 30.53 -1.57
C ASP A 320 -1.11 29.23 -1.29
N SER A 321 -1.31 28.63 -0.11
CA SER A 321 -0.79 27.31 0.30
C SER A 321 -1.81 26.20 -0.02
N ALA A 322 -3.05 26.39 0.43
CA ALA A 322 -4.14 25.43 0.32
C ALA A 322 -4.43 24.99 -1.12
N GLN A 323 -4.25 25.87 -2.12
CA GLN A 323 -4.45 25.58 -3.55
C GLN A 323 -3.57 24.42 -4.10
N TYR A 324 -2.51 24.04 -3.39
CA TYR A 324 -1.59 22.97 -3.79
C TYR A 324 -1.85 21.65 -3.05
N VAL A 325 -2.55 21.66 -1.92
CA VAL A 325 -2.79 20.48 -1.08
C VAL A 325 -3.95 19.65 -1.62
N SER A 326 -3.80 18.33 -1.59
CA SER A 326 -4.80 17.37 -2.06
C SER A 326 -5.37 16.49 -0.96
N GLY A 327 -4.64 16.33 0.16
CA GLY A 327 -5.06 15.53 1.30
C GLY A 327 -4.10 15.67 2.49
N ALA A 328 -4.44 15.04 3.61
CA ALA A 328 -3.61 14.95 4.81
C ALA A 328 -3.16 13.51 5.07
N GLY A 329 -1.90 13.34 5.46
CA GLY A 329 -1.28 12.07 5.84
C GLY A 329 -1.27 11.92 7.36
N VAL A 330 -1.65 10.76 7.88
CA VAL A 330 -1.71 10.49 9.33
C VAL A 330 -1.04 9.18 9.74
N HIS A 331 -0.39 9.20 10.91
CA HIS A 331 0.28 8.07 11.57
C HIS A 331 -0.42 7.66 12.88
N TRP A 332 -0.18 6.44 13.39
CA TRP A 332 -0.92 5.87 14.53
C TRP A 332 -0.18 5.79 15.88
N TYR A 333 1.10 6.14 15.99
CA TYR A 333 2.01 5.61 17.03
C TYR A 333 1.82 6.16 18.46
N LYS A 334 1.00 7.20 18.65
CA LYS A 334 0.60 7.67 19.99
C LYS A 334 -0.68 7.01 20.48
N ASP A 335 -1.38 6.29 19.61
CA ASP A 335 -2.72 5.80 19.89
C ASP A 335 -2.72 4.56 20.77
N LEU A 336 -3.75 4.44 21.60
CA LEU A 336 -3.95 3.37 22.58
C LEU A 336 -5.41 2.90 22.57
N ASP A 337 -6.05 2.97 21.41
CA ASP A 337 -7.43 2.58 21.10
C ASP A 337 -7.76 1.14 21.54
N PHE A 338 -6.79 0.24 21.46
CA PHE A 338 -6.87 -1.14 21.90
C PHE A 338 -6.79 -1.32 23.44
N LEU A 339 -6.32 -0.31 24.19
CA LEU A 339 -6.41 -0.26 25.66
C LEU A 339 -7.70 0.41 26.14
N VAL A 340 -8.19 1.39 25.39
CA VAL A 340 -9.34 2.23 25.76
C VAL A 340 -10.21 2.43 24.52
N ASP A 341 -11.41 1.85 24.52
CA ASP A 341 -12.29 1.84 23.34
C ASP A 341 -12.64 3.24 22.77
N THR A 342 -12.40 4.32 23.52
CA THR A 342 -12.60 5.74 23.13
C THR A 342 -11.31 6.49 22.78
N ALA A 343 -10.17 5.80 22.65
CA ALA A 343 -9.02 6.29 21.88
C ALA A 343 -9.13 5.78 20.42
N GLY A 344 -8.26 6.26 19.53
CA GLY A 344 -8.37 6.09 18.08
C GLY A 344 -8.17 7.39 17.27
N ASN A 345 -8.36 8.54 17.94
CA ASN A 345 -8.45 9.89 17.34
C ASN A 345 -9.40 9.98 16.12
N PHE A 346 -10.31 9.01 15.95
CA PHE A 346 -11.18 8.92 14.78
C PHE A 346 -12.20 10.09 14.69
N ASP A 347 -12.64 10.62 15.84
CA ASP A 347 -13.45 11.85 15.93
C ASP A 347 -12.74 13.07 15.30
N ASP A 348 -11.40 13.11 15.34
CA ASP A 348 -10.60 14.19 14.75
C ASP A 348 -10.53 14.06 13.22
N LEU A 349 -10.48 12.83 12.69
CA LEU A 349 -10.58 12.57 11.25
C LEU A 349 -11.94 13.02 10.69
N GLU A 350 -13.04 12.69 11.38
CA GLU A 350 -14.36 13.17 10.98
C GLU A 350 -14.47 14.71 11.13
N THR A 351 -13.89 15.29 12.18
CA THR A 351 -13.90 16.75 12.39
C THR A 351 -13.08 17.50 11.32
N PHE A 352 -11.95 16.92 10.88
CA PHE A 352 -11.17 17.42 9.76
C PHE A 352 -11.98 17.35 8.46
N HIS A 353 -12.57 16.20 8.12
CA HIS A 353 -13.38 16.06 6.91
C HIS A 353 -14.61 16.98 6.90
N LYS A 354 -15.29 17.19 8.04
CA LYS A 354 -16.37 18.18 8.18
C LYS A 354 -15.92 19.62 7.92
N SER A 355 -14.64 19.91 8.10
CA SER A 355 -14.04 21.25 7.91
C SER A 355 -13.47 21.42 6.50
N TYR A 356 -12.90 20.35 5.92
CA TYR A 356 -12.19 20.32 4.64
C TYR A 356 -12.65 19.13 3.76
N PRO A 357 -13.92 19.10 3.33
CA PRO A 357 -14.53 17.90 2.73
C PRO A 357 -13.98 17.52 1.34
N ASP A 358 -13.33 18.47 0.64
CA ASP A 358 -12.71 18.24 -0.67
C ASP A 358 -11.32 17.59 -0.57
N LEU A 359 -10.75 17.46 0.64
CA LEU A 359 -9.46 16.81 0.88
C LEU A 359 -9.64 15.35 1.29
N PHE A 360 -8.76 14.47 0.80
CA PHE A 360 -8.69 13.10 1.31
C PHE A 360 -7.87 13.02 2.60
N ILE A 361 -8.20 12.04 3.45
CA ILE A 361 -7.35 11.60 4.57
C ILE A 361 -6.74 10.25 4.16
N LEU A 362 -5.45 10.06 4.38
CA LEU A 362 -4.76 8.79 4.14
C LEU A 362 -3.93 8.42 5.36
N ALA A 363 -4.12 7.21 5.91
CA ALA A 363 -3.17 6.67 6.87
C ALA A 363 -1.89 6.27 6.10
N THR A 364 -0.81 7.02 6.35
CA THR A 364 0.43 6.96 5.56
C THR A 364 1.53 6.12 6.20
N GLU A 365 1.51 5.93 7.51
CA GLU A 365 2.38 4.97 8.18
C GLU A 365 1.75 4.40 9.45
N ALA A 366 1.82 3.08 9.58
CA ALA A 366 1.47 2.36 10.79
C ALA A 366 2.26 1.04 10.85
N CYS A 367 2.72 0.67 12.04
CA CYS A 367 3.30 -0.63 12.30
C CYS A 367 3.08 -1.06 13.74
N GLU A 368 3.13 -2.37 13.99
CA GLU A 368 3.18 -2.92 15.34
C GLU A 368 4.62 -3.15 15.80
N GLY A 369 4.82 -3.37 17.10
CA GLY A 369 6.15 -3.64 17.66
C GLY A 369 7.06 -2.42 17.88
N TYR A 370 6.51 -1.20 17.80
CA TYR A 370 7.20 0.05 18.14
C TYR A 370 7.21 0.34 19.66
N LEU A 371 6.37 -0.36 20.44
CA LEU A 371 6.25 -0.17 21.89
C LEU A 371 7.47 -0.76 22.63
N ILE A 372 7.76 -0.23 23.82
CA ILE A 372 8.85 -0.72 24.67
C ILE A 372 8.56 -2.17 25.10
N ASP A 373 9.57 -3.04 25.15
CA ASP A 373 9.41 -4.41 25.65
C ASP A 373 8.75 -4.46 27.05
N GLY A 374 7.84 -5.42 27.22
CA GLY A 374 6.96 -5.52 28.38
C GLY A 374 5.74 -4.57 28.37
N ILE A 375 5.63 -3.63 27.43
CA ILE A 375 4.43 -2.78 27.23
C ILE A 375 3.58 -3.37 26.10
N VAL A 376 2.40 -3.88 26.47
CA VAL A 376 1.39 -4.46 25.55
C VAL A 376 1.97 -5.61 24.70
N THR A 377 2.24 -5.38 23.41
CA THR A 377 2.78 -6.36 22.45
C THR A 377 4.32 -6.39 22.46
N GLY A 378 4.97 -5.42 23.10
CA GLY A 378 6.43 -5.29 23.19
C GLY A 378 7.11 -4.80 21.90
N ALA A 379 8.44 -4.77 21.94
CA ALA A 379 9.28 -4.30 20.83
C ALA A 379 9.58 -5.43 19.83
N GLY A 380 9.69 -5.10 18.54
CA GLY A 380 10.08 -6.05 17.49
C GLY A 380 9.09 -7.21 17.26
N PRO A 381 9.48 -8.23 16.49
CA PRO A 381 8.58 -9.30 16.05
C PRO A 381 8.09 -10.25 17.14
N THR A 382 6.87 -10.78 16.96
CA THR A 382 6.24 -11.74 17.90
C THR A 382 5.95 -13.11 17.28
N LEU A 383 6.74 -13.50 16.28
CA LEU A 383 6.61 -14.73 15.47
C LEU A 383 6.34 -16.03 16.26
N GLN A 384 6.90 -16.19 17.47
CA GLN A 384 6.72 -17.36 18.33
C GLN A 384 5.74 -17.13 19.51
N ASN A 385 4.98 -16.04 19.51
CA ASN A 385 3.97 -15.71 20.52
C ASN A 385 2.58 -15.54 19.86
N PRO A 386 1.78 -16.61 19.73
CA PRO A 386 0.47 -16.57 19.06
C PRO A 386 -0.54 -15.63 19.71
N THR A 387 -0.33 -15.21 20.97
CA THR A 387 -1.22 -14.26 21.62
C THR A 387 -0.89 -12.82 21.23
N PHE A 388 0.38 -12.44 21.19
CA PHE A 388 0.76 -11.10 20.72
C PHE A 388 0.58 -10.99 19.21
N ALA A 389 1.00 -11.97 18.42
CA ALA A 389 0.81 -11.99 16.98
C ALA A 389 -0.68 -11.85 16.58
N TRP A 390 -1.61 -12.46 17.34
CA TRP A 390 -3.04 -12.25 17.14
C TRP A 390 -3.52 -10.86 17.61
N GLN A 391 -3.06 -10.37 18.76
CA GLN A 391 -3.42 -9.03 19.24
C GLN A 391 -3.03 -7.95 18.23
N ARG A 392 -1.84 -8.05 17.64
CA ARG A 392 -1.37 -7.16 16.57
C ARG A 392 -2.32 -7.11 15.37
N ALA A 393 -2.83 -8.26 14.94
CA ALA A 393 -3.85 -8.30 13.88
C ALA A 393 -5.20 -7.68 14.27
N GLN A 394 -5.59 -7.74 15.55
CA GLN A 394 -6.79 -7.06 16.05
C GLN A 394 -6.60 -5.54 16.16
N ILE A 395 -5.38 -5.07 16.43
CA ILE A 395 -5.04 -3.63 16.44
C ILE A 395 -5.09 -3.09 15.00
N TYR A 396 -4.41 -3.75 14.04
CA TYR A 396 -4.53 -3.45 12.60
C TYR A 396 -6.00 -3.41 12.16
N ALA A 397 -6.78 -4.45 12.45
CA ALA A 397 -8.18 -4.52 12.01
C ALA A 397 -9.10 -3.49 12.68
N ARG A 398 -8.85 -3.13 13.95
CA ARG A 398 -9.60 -2.08 14.65
C ARG A 398 -9.31 -0.71 14.07
N ASP A 399 -8.04 -0.36 13.93
CA ASP A 399 -7.61 0.95 13.45
C ASP A 399 -8.09 1.19 12.01
N ILE A 400 -7.86 0.23 11.10
CA ILE A 400 -8.33 0.33 9.72
C ILE A 400 -9.86 0.50 9.66
N ILE A 401 -10.63 -0.21 10.50
CA ILE A 401 -12.09 -0.01 10.56
C ILE A 401 -12.45 1.37 11.10
N GLY A 402 -11.77 1.84 12.14
CA GLY A 402 -11.99 3.16 12.73
C GLY A 402 -11.70 4.30 11.75
N ASP A 403 -10.51 4.30 11.16
CA ASP A 403 -10.09 5.27 10.14
C ASP A 403 -11.06 5.28 8.95
N LEU A 404 -11.40 4.11 8.39
CA LEU A 404 -12.35 4.01 7.28
C LEU A 404 -13.76 4.46 7.67
N ALA A 405 -14.22 4.20 8.89
CA ALA A 405 -15.51 4.69 9.38
C ALA A 405 -15.54 6.23 9.54
N HIS A 406 -14.38 6.88 9.68
CA HIS A 406 -14.22 8.31 9.91
C HIS A 406 -13.44 9.01 8.77
N TYR A 407 -13.79 8.66 7.52
CA TYR A 407 -13.40 9.36 6.29
C TYR A 407 -11.94 9.19 5.81
N ALA A 408 -11.14 8.31 6.42
CA ALA A 408 -9.92 7.86 5.78
C ALA A 408 -10.23 7.13 4.47
N SER A 409 -9.43 7.41 3.45
CA SER A 409 -9.60 6.89 2.08
C SER A 409 -8.64 5.73 1.77
N GLY A 410 -7.86 5.25 2.74
CA GLY A 410 -6.89 4.17 2.53
C GLY A 410 -5.95 4.06 3.72
N TRP A 411 -5.12 3.01 3.71
CA TRP A 411 -4.22 2.70 4.82
C TRP A 411 -2.93 2.04 4.33
N THR A 412 -1.79 2.44 4.91
CA THR A 412 -0.45 2.04 4.49
C THR A 412 0.33 1.45 5.66
N ASP A 413 0.63 0.16 5.56
CA ASP A 413 1.57 -0.55 6.44
C ASP A 413 2.98 0.03 6.32
N TRP A 414 3.81 -0.10 7.36
CA TRP A 414 5.18 0.42 7.31
C TRP A 414 6.10 -0.49 6.48
N ASN A 415 6.91 -1.35 7.11
CA ASN A 415 7.83 -2.23 6.39
C ASN A 415 7.08 -3.42 5.78
N LEU A 416 7.01 -3.49 4.45
CA LEU A 416 6.46 -4.65 3.71
C LEU A 416 7.14 -5.97 4.08
N VAL A 417 8.44 -5.96 4.41
CA VAL A 417 9.17 -7.18 4.77
C VAL A 417 10.25 -6.90 5.81
N LEU A 418 10.23 -7.60 6.95
CA LEU A 418 11.33 -7.60 7.92
C LEU A 418 11.99 -8.98 8.03
N ASN A 419 13.19 -9.06 8.61
CA ASN A 419 13.75 -10.34 9.05
C ASN A 419 13.12 -10.78 10.38
N THR A 420 13.44 -11.99 10.88
CA THR A 420 12.86 -12.47 12.14
C THR A 420 13.26 -11.67 13.40
N THR A 421 14.18 -10.71 13.28
CA THR A 421 14.56 -9.79 14.37
C THR A 421 13.89 -8.40 14.28
N GLY A 422 13.21 -8.06 13.18
CA GLY A 422 12.54 -6.76 13.02
C GLY A 422 13.36 -5.67 12.33
N GLY A 423 14.31 -6.06 11.48
CA GLY A 423 15.21 -5.16 10.74
C GLY A 423 15.47 -5.63 9.30
N PRO A 424 16.56 -5.18 8.65
CA PRO A 424 17.65 -4.37 9.21
C PRO A 424 17.27 -2.90 9.49
N THR A 425 17.99 -2.28 10.42
CA THR A 425 17.88 -0.86 10.79
C THR A 425 19.23 -0.41 11.37
N TRP A 426 19.69 0.80 11.05
CA TRP A 426 21.00 1.30 11.50
C TRP A 426 21.04 1.78 12.96
N ILE A 427 19.88 1.83 13.64
CA ILE A 427 19.75 2.22 15.06
C ILE A 427 19.12 1.14 15.95
N ASP A 428 18.94 -0.09 15.45
CA ASP A 428 18.18 -1.17 16.11
C ASP A 428 16.74 -0.75 16.50
N ASN A 429 16.06 0.08 15.69
CA ASN A 429 14.66 0.47 15.93
C ASN A 429 13.71 -0.65 15.48
N LEU A 430 13.82 -1.81 16.14
CA LEU A 430 13.19 -3.05 15.69
C LEU A 430 11.67 -3.00 15.90
N VAL A 431 10.93 -3.17 14.81
CA VAL A 431 9.45 -3.26 14.79
C VAL A 431 8.99 -4.59 14.19
N ASP A 432 7.69 -4.80 14.04
CA ASP A 432 7.13 -5.99 13.39
C ASP A 432 6.66 -5.69 11.95
N SER A 433 6.41 -6.75 11.17
CA SER A 433 5.91 -6.65 9.79
C SER A 433 4.92 -7.77 9.47
N PRO A 434 3.90 -7.55 8.61
CA PRO A 434 2.96 -8.59 8.21
C PRO A 434 3.62 -9.82 7.54
N ILE A 435 4.79 -9.67 6.92
CA ILE A 435 5.64 -10.79 6.47
C ILE A 435 7.06 -10.66 7.05
N LEU A 436 7.53 -11.74 7.68
CA LEU A 436 8.92 -11.90 8.09
C LEU A 436 9.62 -12.93 7.20
N ILE A 437 10.92 -12.80 6.94
CA ILE A 437 11.71 -13.76 6.13
C ILE A 437 12.74 -14.51 6.95
N ASP A 438 13.16 -15.67 6.44
CA ASP A 438 14.34 -16.38 6.94
C ASP A 438 15.63 -15.70 6.48
N GLU A 439 16.24 -14.89 7.35
CA GLU A 439 17.50 -14.20 7.07
C GLU A 439 18.78 -15.06 7.22
N GLU A 440 18.66 -16.30 7.73
CA GLU A 440 19.81 -17.22 7.88
C GLU A 440 19.96 -18.15 6.66
N GLY A 441 18.86 -18.74 6.20
CA GLY A 441 18.85 -19.71 5.11
C GLY A 441 18.17 -19.26 3.82
N GLY A 442 17.37 -18.20 3.84
CA GLY A 442 16.55 -17.76 2.70
C GLY A 442 15.42 -18.72 2.31
N ALA A 443 15.17 -19.77 3.10
CA ALA A 443 14.40 -20.95 2.68
C ALA A 443 12.93 -20.95 3.15
N GLU A 444 12.53 -19.98 3.98
CA GLU A 444 11.17 -19.79 4.48
C GLU A 444 10.80 -18.29 4.54
N PHE A 445 9.51 -17.99 4.42
CA PHE A 445 8.94 -16.73 4.92
C PHE A 445 7.64 -16.98 5.67
N TYR A 446 7.25 -16.01 6.50
CA TYR A 446 6.27 -16.17 7.57
C TYR A 446 5.20 -15.09 7.46
N LYS A 447 4.02 -15.44 6.97
CA LYS A 447 2.86 -14.54 6.96
C LYS A 447 2.24 -14.53 8.35
N GLN A 448 2.33 -13.39 9.03
CA GLN A 448 1.77 -13.22 10.37
C GLN A 448 0.27 -12.90 10.31
N PRO A 449 -0.49 -13.03 11.42
CA PRO A 449 -1.90 -12.67 11.45
C PRO A 449 -2.23 -11.26 10.89
N MET A 450 -1.31 -10.30 10.99
CA MET A 450 -1.43 -8.95 10.42
C MET A 450 -1.61 -8.95 8.89
N TYR A 451 -0.96 -9.87 8.16
CA TYR A 451 -1.12 -10.00 6.70
C TYR A 451 -2.57 -10.38 6.35
N TYR A 452 -3.18 -11.26 7.14
CA TYR A 452 -4.56 -11.67 6.94
C TYR A 452 -5.55 -10.57 7.36
N ALA A 453 -5.24 -9.80 8.41
CA ALA A 453 -5.99 -8.60 8.77
C ALA A 453 -5.98 -7.56 7.63
N MET A 454 -4.82 -7.20 7.10
CA MET A 454 -4.70 -6.33 5.91
C MET A 454 -5.49 -6.86 4.72
N GLY A 455 -5.44 -8.18 4.50
CA GLY A 455 -6.19 -8.87 3.45
C GLY A 455 -7.71 -8.76 3.56
N HIS A 456 -8.28 -8.57 4.75
CA HIS A 456 -9.73 -8.34 4.90
C HIS A 456 -10.20 -7.02 4.27
N PHE A 457 -9.29 -6.06 4.06
CA PHE A 457 -9.54 -4.77 3.42
C PHE A 457 -9.00 -4.76 1.98
N SER A 458 -7.68 -4.89 1.81
CA SER A 458 -7.01 -4.69 0.51
C SER A 458 -7.55 -5.59 -0.60
N LYS A 459 -7.88 -6.85 -0.28
CA LYS A 459 -8.37 -7.81 -1.26
C LYS A 459 -9.78 -7.47 -1.75
N PHE A 460 -10.65 -6.99 -0.86
CA PHE A 460 -12.09 -6.85 -1.12
C PHE A 460 -12.54 -5.40 -1.36
N LEU A 461 -11.69 -4.43 -1.02
CA LEU A 461 -11.90 -3.00 -1.27
C LEU A 461 -10.90 -2.51 -2.33
N PRO A 462 -11.12 -2.81 -3.63
CA PRO A 462 -10.33 -2.22 -4.70
C PRO A 462 -10.46 -0.68 -4.70
N PRO A 463 -9.51 0.04 -5.34
CA PRO A 463 -9.64 1.47 -5.58
C PRO A 463 -11.01 1.85 -6.15
N ASP A 464 -11.46 3.05 -5.80
CA ASP A 464 -12.76 3.64 -6.15
C ASP A 464 -13.98 2.90 -5.56
N SER A 465 -13.79 1.92 -4.65
CA SER A 465 -14.85 1.44 -3.76
C SER A 465 -15.34 2.56 -2.85
N VAL A 466 -16.65 2.71 -2.67
CA VAL A 466 -17.26 3.82 -1.92
C VAL A 466 -17.82 3.31 -0.59
N ARG A 467 -17.52 3.99 0.52
CA ARG A 467 -18.13 3.65 1.82
C ARG A 467 -19.62 3.95 1.80
N VAL A 468 -20.43 3.04 2.35
CA VAL A 468 -21.89 3.18 2.43
C VAL A 468 -22.37 3.18 3.87
N ALA A 469 -23.62 3.60 4.12
CA ALA A 469 -24.17 3.66 5.46
C ALA A 469 -24.40 2.27 6.06
N LEU A 470 -24.01 2.14 7.33
CA LEU A 470 -24.15 0.94 8.13
C LEU A 470 -24.75 1.32 9.48
N THR A 471 -25.90 0.73 9.82
CA THR A 471 -26.43 0.77 11.19
C THR A 471 -26.04 -0.53 11.88
N ALA A 472 -25.22 -0.43 12.93
CA ALA A 472 -24.77 -1.57 13.73
C ALA A 472 -25.48 -1.65 15.09
N SER A 473 -25.66 -2.87 15.61
CA SER A 473 -26.37 -3.14 16.86
C SER A 473 -25.62 -2.60 18.08
N SER A 474 -26.31 -1.77 18.88
CA SER A 474 -25.76 -1.20 20.11
C SER A 474 -25.48 -2.21 21.22
N THR A 475 -25.78 -3.50 21.03
CA THR A 475 -25.36 -4.58 21.94
C THR A 475 -24.02 -5.21 21.56
N LEU A 476 -23.52 -4.99 20.35
CA LEU A 476 -22.28 -5.57 19.83
C LEU A 476 -21.10 -4.59 19.95
N THR A 477 -20.90 -3.99 21.13
CA THR A 477 -19.97 -2.87 21.37
C THR A 477 -18.46 -3.20 21.23
N LYS A 478 -18.13 -4.38 20.71
CA LYS A 478 -16.78 -4.89 20.41
C LYS A 478 -16.71 -5.61 19.06
N VAL A 479 -17.75 -5.48 18.24
CA VAL A 479 -17.73 -5.87 16.84
C VAL A 479 -17.53 -4.60 16.03
N ASP A 480 -16.28 -4.27 15.76
CA ASP A 480 -15.95 -3.11 14.94
C ASP A 480 -16.41 -3.42 13.50
N SER A 481 -17.04 -2.45 12.81
CA SER A 481 -17.70 -2.74 11.52
C SER A 481 -17.71 -1.58 10.52
N VAL A 482 -17.61 -1.91 9.23
CA VAL A 482 -17.68 -0.94 8.12
C VAL A 482 -18.22 -1.61 6.84
N ALA A 483 -18.95 -0.86 6.01
CA ALA A 483 -19.57 -1.36 4.78
C ALA A 483 -19.22 -0.50 3.55
N PHE A 484 -19.08 -1.15 2.39
CA PHE A 484 -18.69 -0.55 1.11
C PHE A 484 -19.50 -1.09 -0.07
N LEU A 485 -19.54 -0.32 -1.15
CA LEU A 485 -19.95 -0.73 -2.50
C LEU A 485 -18.73 -0.64 -3.42
N THR A 486 -18.36 -1.74 -4.09
CA THR A 486 -17.22 -1.77 -5.02
C THR A 486 -17.60 -1.25 -6.42
N PRO A 487 -16.63 -0.90 -7.29
CA PRO A 487 -16.90 -0.54 -8.68
C PRO A 487 -17.62 -1.65 -9.48
N ASP A 488 -17.41 -2.91 -9.10
CA ASP A 488 -18.10 -4.09 -9.64
C ASP A 488 -19.51 -4.31 -9.05
N ASN A 489 -20.05 -3.30 -8.36
CA ASN A 489 -21.36 -3.30 -7.67
C ASN A 489 -21.51 -4.39 -6.61
N GLN A 490 -20.43 -4.92 -6.04
CA GLN A 490 -20.50 -5.85 -4.91
C GLN A 490 -20.62 -5.07 -3.59
N VAL A 491 -21.41 -5.58 -2.64
CA VAL A 491 -21.48 -5.01 -1.29
C VAL A 491 -20.55 -5.78 -0.37
N VAL A 492 -19.65 -5.07 0.29
CA VAL A 492 -18.61 -5.64 1.17
C VAL A 492 -18.83 -5.13 2.58
N LEU A 493 -19.11 -6.03 3.51
CA LEU A 493 -19.21 -5.75 4.95
C LEU A 493 -18.03 -6.41 5.67
N ILE A 494 -17.27 -5.64 6.44
CA ILE A 494 -16.15 -6.13 7.24
C ILE A 494 -16.52 -6.01 8.72
N LEU A 495 -16.33 -7.10 9.47
CA LEU A 495 -16.67 -7.23 10.89
C LEU A 495 -15.46 -7.78 11.66
N SER A 496 -15.01 -7.08 12.71
CA SER A 496 -13.93 -7.50 13.60
C SER A 496 -14.48 -7.78 15.01
N ASN A 497 -14.63 -9.05 15.37
CA ASN A 497 -15.05 -9.46 16.71
C ASN A 497 -13.86 -9.50 17.68
N ARG A 498 -13.80 -8.52 18.59
CA ARG A 498 -12.79 -8.46 19.66
C ARG A 498 -13.17 -9.21 20.94
N ASP A 499 -14.35 -9.82 21.03
CA ASP A 499 -14.72 -10.66 22.19
C ASP A 499 -14.12 -12.06 22.15
N SER A 500 -13.94 -12.64 23.34
CA SER A 500 -13.61 -14.05 23.55
C SER A 500 -14.84 -15.00 23.46
N SER A 501 -16.00 -14.46 23.08
CA SER A 501 -17.22 -15.20 22.75
C SER A 501 -17.54 -15.06 21.26
N ALA A 502 -18.10 -16.11 20.68
CA ALA A 502 -18.73 -16.03 19.37
C ALA A 502 -20.10 -15.34 19.47
N HIS A 503 -20.51 -14.63 18.42
CA HIS A 503 -21.80 -13.94 18.30
C HIS A 503 -22.50 -14.38 17.01
N ASP A 504 -23.70 -14.95 17.10
CA ASP A 504 -24.55 -15.19 15.93
C ASP A 504 -25.26 -13.88 15.57
N VAL A 505 -24.91 -13.28 14.42
CA VAL A 505 -25.43 -11.96 14.01
C VAL A 505 -26.29 -12.04 12.75
N THR A 506 -27.26 -11.13 12.66
CA THR A 506 -28.13 -10.98 11.48
C THR A 506 -27.69 -9.78 10.63
N LEU A 507 -27.69 -9.97 9.31
CA LEU A 507 -27.30 -8.97 8.31
C LEU A 507 -28.50 -8.65 7.41
N SER A 508 -28.71 -7.39 7.03
CA SER A 508 -29.75 -6.96 6.07
C SER A 508 -29.21 -5.91 5.08
N LEU A 509 -29.41 -6.14 3.79
CA LEU A 509 -29.18 -5.17 2.71
C LEU A 509 -30.54 -4.59 2.29
N SER A 510 -30.92 -3.47 2.89
CA SER A 510 -32.29 -2.93 2.78
C SER A 510 -32.64 -2.45 1.38
N SER A 511 -31.66 -2.06 0.54
CA SER A 511 -31.89 -1.68 -0.86
C SER A 511 -32.36 -2.83 -1.76
N GLN A 512 -32.07 -4.08 -1.39
CA GLN A 512 -32.49 -5.29 -2.14
C GLN A 512 -33.49 -6.17 -1.41
N GLN A 513 -33.80 -5.88 -0.13
CA GLN A 513 -34.59 -6.76 0.74
C GLN A 513 -33.96 -8.16 0.87
N LEU A 514 -32.63 -8.21 1.01
CA LEU A 514 -31.89 -9.44 1.30
C LEU A 514 -31.43 -9.46 2.76
N SER A 515 -31.45 -10.62 3.40
CA SER A 515 -30.86 -10.82 4.73
C SER A 515 -30.26 -12.22 4.90
N THR A 516 -29.34 -12.35 5.86
CA THR A 516 -28.74 -13.65 6.25
C THR A 516 -28.29 -13.63 7.71
N SER A 517 -27.80 -14.77 8.20
CA SER A 517 -27.17 -14.90 9.51
C SER A 517 -25.76 -15.47 9.38
N VAL A 518 -24.81 -14.92 10.14
CA VAL A 518 -23.42 -15.37 10.16
C VAL A 518 -22.95 -15.48 11.61
N THR A 519 -22.33 -16.60 11.97
CA THR A 519 -21.61 -16.73 13.24
C THR A 519 -20.29 -15.97 13.14
N LEU A 520 -20.10 -14.95 13.98
CA LEU A 520 -18.81 -14.31 14.21
C LEU A 520 -18.08 -15.11 15.28
N ASP A 521 -17.02 -15.84 14.93
CA ASP A 521 -16.23 -16.60 15.90
C ASP A 521 -15.56 -15.68 16.93
N ALA A 522 -15.30 -16.21 18.11
CA ALA A 522 -14.52 -15.53 19.15
C ALA A 522 -13.14 -15.15 18.59
N LEU A 523 -12.74 -13.89 18.79
CA LEU A 523 -11.47 -13.34 18.30
C LEU A 523 -11.26 -13.63 16.80
N SER A 524 -12.10 -13.01 15.97
CA SER A 524 -12.07 -13.19 14.51
C SER A 524 -12.37 -11.91 13.73
N ILE A 525 -11.93 -11.88 12.48
CA ILE A 525 -12.27 -10.88 11.47
C ILE A 525 -12.99 -11.62 10.34
N LYS A 526 -14.08 -11.07 9.82
CA LYS A 526 -14.81 -11.64 8.69
C LYS A 526 -15.14 -10.57 7.66
N THR A 527 -14.93 -10.89 6.39
CA THR A 527 -15.41 -10.09 5.25
C THR A 527 -16.53 -10.85 4.57
N ILE A 528 -17.71 -10.24 4.50
CA ILE A 528 -18.89 -10.75 3.83
C ILE A 528 -19.05 -9.97 2.52
N VAL A 529 -19.02 -10.67 1.39
CA VAL A 529 -19.20 -10.11 0.06
C VAL A 529 -20.53 -10.58 -0.50
N ILE A 530 -21.46 -9.67 -0.74
CA ILE A 530 -22.72 -9.91 -1.44
C ILE A 530 -22.47 -9.61 -2.94
N GLY A 531 -23.00 -10.48 -3.82
CA GLY A 531 -22.84 -10.37 -5.27
C GLY A 531 -23.47 -9.12 -5.90
N GLU A 532 -23.41 -9.03 -7.23
CA GLU A 532 -23.78 -7.82 -8.02
C GLU A 532 -25.14 -7.23 -7.59
N VAL A 533 -25.07 -6.07 -6.93
CA VAL A 533 -26.25 -5.31 -6.50
C VAL A 533 -26.81 -4.58 -7.71
N ALA A 534 -27.97 -5.04 -8.18
CA ALA A 534 -28.72 -4.44 -9.29
C ALA A 534 -28.95 -2.94 -9.05
N GLY A 535 -28.09 -2.11 -9.64
CA GLY A 535 -28.08 -0.66 -9.45
C GLY A 535 -29.38 -0.02 -9.91
N ASN A 536 -29.74 1.10 -9.28
CA ASN A 536 -30.95 1.87 -9.57
C ASN A 536 -30.81 2.64 -10.90
N SER A 537 -30.83 1.88 -12.00
CA SER A 537 -30.41 2.32 -13.32
C SER A 537 -31.40 3.31 -13.93
N SER A 538 -31.01 4.59 -13.96
CA SER A 538 -31.64 5.57 -14.85
C SER A 538 -31.48 5.10 -16.30
N SER A 539 -32.59 4.97 -17.02
CA SER A 539 -32.67 4.16 -18.24
C SER A 539 -32.04 4.82 -19.47
N SER A 540 -30.77 4.51 -19.71
CA SER A 540 -30.15 4.69 -21.03
C SER A 540 -30.42 3.45 -21.90
N ASN A 541 -31.17 3.63 -23.00
CA ASN A 541 -31.51 2.53 -23.90
C ASN A 541 -30.28 2.06 -24.68
N SER A 542 -29.94 0.78 -24.56
CA SER A 542 -28.86 0.16 -25.33
C SER A 542 -29.27 -0.08 -26.79
N THR A 543 -28.88 0.83 -27.68
CA THR A 543 -28.83 0.54 -29.13
C THR A 543 -27.61 -0.33 -29.42
N GLY A 544 -27.83 -1.62 -29.67
CA GLY A 544 -26.75 -2.61 -29.83
C GLY A 544 -25.78 -2.29 -30.97
N SER A 545 -24.48 -2.29 -30.65
CA SER A 545 -23.40 -2.24 -31.64
C SER A 545 -23.07 -3.66 -32.09
N ALA A 546 -23.28 -3.95 -33.38
CA ALA A 546 -22.85 -5.21 -33.98
C ALA A 546 -21.35 -5.15 -34.33
N SER A 547 -20.63 -6.23 -34.07
CA SER A 547 -19.22 -6.35 -34.47
C SER A 547 -19.08 -6.40 -35.99
N SER A 548 -18.21 -5.55 -36.54
CA SER A 548 -17.75 -5.63 -37.92
C SER A 548 -16.25 -5.90 -37.95
N GLU A 549 -15.86 -7.05 -38.50
CA GLU A 549 -14.48 -7.42 -38.76
C GLU A 549 -13.85 -6.42 -39.76
N ILE A 550 -12.57 -6.08 -39.59
CA ILE A 550 -11.82 -5.23 -40.52
C ILE A 550 -10.76 -6.09 -41.21
N GLU A 551 -10.98 -6.38 -42.50
CA GLU A 551 -9.97 -7.00 -43.36
C GLU A 551 -8.79 -6.04 -43.59
N ILE A 552 -7.57 -6.49 -43.30
CA ILE A 552 -6.34 -5.74 -43.64
C ILE A 552 -5.95 -6.05 -45.08
N SER A 553 -6.36 -5.17 -46.00
CA SER A 553 -5.95 -5.24 -47.41
C SER A 553 -4.58 -4.59 -47.63
N THR A 554 -3.65 -5.31 -48.26
CA THR A 554 -2.31 -4.82 -48.58
C THR A 554 -2.29 -3.93 -49.82
N LEU A 555 -1.52 -2.85 -49.77
CA LEU A 555 -1.20 -2.02 -50.95
C LEU A 555 0.30 -1.70 -51.00
N LEU A 556 0.94 -2.10 -52.10
CA LEU A 556 2.34 -1.88 -52.41
C LEU A 556 2.53 -0.54 -53.15
N ALA A 557 3.59 0.20 -52.82
CA ALA A 557 4.11 1.29 -53.64
C ALA A 557 5.64 1.23 -53.67
N THR A 558 6.23 1.32 -54.86
CA THR A 558 7.67 1.17 -55.13
C THR A 558 8.36 2.53 -55.30
N PRO A 559 9.60 2.72 -54.80
CA PRO A 559 10.40 3.91 -55.09
C PRO A 559 11.25 3.74 -56.36
N ASP A 560 11.18 4.69 -57.28
CA ASP A 560 12.02 4.76 -58.49
C ASP A 560 13.30 5.60 -58.28
N THR A 561 14.37 5.21 -58.98
CA THR A 561 15.66 5.92 -59.19
C THR A 561 16.33 5.33 -60.46
N PRO A 562 17.44 5.86 -61.05
CA PRO A 562 18.30 6.97 -60.61
C PRO A 562 18.68 8.00 -61.73
N SER A 563 19.46 9.04 -61.38
CA SER A 563 20.63 9.46 -62.20
C SER A 563 21.62 10.39 -61.45
N SER A 564 22.87 9.93 -61.31
CA SER A 564 24.16 10.63 -61.53
C SER A 564 24.21 12.15 -61.81
N ALA A 565 25.20 12.95 -61.39
CA ALA A 565 26.39 12.80 -60.51
C ALA A 565 27.00 14.25 -60.30
N SER A 566 28.24 14.58 -59.89
CA SER A 566 29.50 13.86 -59.59
C SER A 566 30.50 14.71 -58.75
N THR A 567 31.25 14.08 -57.83
CA THR A 567 32.61 14.41 -57.35
C THR A 567 33.06 15.86 -57.06
N SER A 568 33.48 16.12 -55.82
CA SER A 568 34.80 16.72 -55.52
C SER A 568 35.28 16.38 -54.10
N THR A 569 36.60 16.26 -53.89
CA THR A 569 37.24 15.88 -52.62
C THR A 569 38.05 17.02 -51.99
N SER A 570 38.07 17.10 -50.66
CA SER A 570 39.16 17.78 -49.93
C SER A 570 39.37 17.18 -48.54
N THR A 571 40.55 16.59 -48.31
CA THR A 571 41.03 16.11 -47.01
C THR A 571 41.90 17.17 -46.32
N SER A 572 41.94 17.17 -44.99
CA SER A 572 43.00 17.83 -44.22
C SER A 572 43.28 17.09 -42.91
N THR A 573 44.52 16.64 -42.72
CA THR A 573 44.96 15.85 -41.56
C THR A 573 46.14 16.50 -40.84
N ALA A 574 46.04 16.64 -39.52
CA ALA A 574 47.14 16.81 -38.55
C ALA A 574 46.57 16.36 -37.18
N ALA A 575 47.18 15.57 -36.29
CA ALA A 575 48.59 15.35 -35.91
C ALA A 575 49.24 16.56 -35.20
N SER A 576 49.95 16.44 -34.08
CA SER A 576 50.10 15.33 -33.11
C SER A 576 50.99 15.81 -31.94
N SER A 577 50.69 15.47 -30.68
CA SER A 577 51.68 15.62 -29.59
C SER A 577 51.38 14.73 -28.37
N THR A 578 52.37 13.91 -28.01
CA THR A 578 52.45 13.09 -26.79
C THR A 578 52.96 13.89 -25.59
N SER A 579 52.44 13.62 -24.38
CA SER A 579 53.26 13.59 -23.15
C SER A 579 52.49 13.05 -21.94
N GLU A 580 52.86 11.87 -21.44
CA GLU A 580 52.81 11.60 -19.98
C GLU A 580 53.89 12.45 -19.29
N PRO A 581 53.84 12.62 -17.94
CA PRO A 581 54.67 11.72 -17.14
C PRO A 581 54.14 11.37 -15.72
N THR A 582 54.37 10.11 -15.33
CA THR A 582 54.75 9.61 -13.99
C THR A 582 54.06 10.11 -12.72
N THR A 583 53.49 9.15 -11.97
CA THR A 583 53.36 9.22 -10.50
C THR A 583 54.72 9.26 -9.80
N PRO A 584 54.73 9.65 -8.51
CA PRO A 584 55.40 8.80 -7.52
C PRO A 584 54.56 8.54 -6.26
N ASP A 585 54.72 7.37 -5.64
CA ASP A 585 54.21 7.07 -4.30
C ASP A 585 54.86 7.95 -3.23
N HIS A 586 54.13 8.25 -2.14
CA HIS A 586 54.74 8.19 -0.81
C HIS A 586 53.73 8.01 0.35
N ASN A 587 53.89 6.88 1.04
CA ASN A 587 53.40 6.49 2.36
C ASN A 587 52.96 7.57 3.39
N SER A 588 51.89 7.20 4.10
CA SER A 588 51.72 7.31 5.57
C SER A 588 51.68 8.68 6.25
N CYS A 589 50.50 9.00 6.80
CA CYS A 589 50.31 8.92 8.25
C CYS A 589 48.88 8.46 8.58
#